data_AF-A0A372JH94-F1
#
_entry.id   AF-A0A372JH94-F1
#
_cell.length_a   1.000
_cell.length_b   1.000
_cell.length_c   1.000
_cell.angle_alpha   90.00
_cell.angle_beta   90.00
_cell.angle_gamma   90.00
#
_symmetry.space_group_name_H-M   'P 1'
#
loop_
_entity.id
_entity.type
_entity.pdbx_description
1 polymer ?
#
loop_
_entity_poly.entity_id
_entity_poly.type
_entity_poly.pdbx_seq_one_letter_code
_entity_poly.pdbx_strand_id
1 'polypeptide(L)'
;RLGDRFGGGSGDGFGGRFGVVAAERRGAPARQRTLRAMIDWSWELLTPSERIVLRRLAVQRDGCDPAAAEAVCAGDGVRPGEVLGLVSRLVDRSLVVMAEGPDGPRYRLLESVAAYALERLDEAEDLAATRARHLRHYLALAETAEPRLRDGGQRAWLARLDAEAANLRAALEEAPPADAARLA
;
A
#
# COMPACT_ATOMS: atom_id res chain seq x y z
N ARG A 1 -87.63 2.45 20.95
CA ARG A 1 -86.76 1.34 21.41
C ARG A 1 -85.42 1.54 20.71
N LEU A 2 -84.48 2.39 21.12
CA LEU A 2 -83.81 2.66 22.40
C LEU A 2 -83.13 1.42 23.00
N GLY A 3 -81.79 1.38 22.93
CA GLY A 3 -80.93 0.62 23.85
C GLY A 3 -79.87 -0.28 23.22
N ASP A 4 -78.74 0.30 22.80
CA ASP A 4 -77.33 -0.15 23.03
C ASP A 4 -76.42 0.75 22.15
N ARG A 5 -75.73 1.82 22.59
CA ARG A 5 -74.86 2.15 23.74
C ARG A 5 -73.50 1.44 23.79
N PHE A 6 -72.50 2.22 23.34
CA PHE A 6 -71.08 2.28 23.77
C PHE A 6 -70.15 1.16 23.26
N GLY A 7 -68.89 1.39 22.90
CA GLY A 7 -67.97 2.53 22.89
C GLY A 7 -66.67 1.96 22.27
N GLY A 8 -65.96 2.65 21.37
CA GLY A 8 -65.01 3.71 21.72
C GLY A 8 -63.59 3.13 21.90
N GLY A 9 -62.65 3.51 21.02
CA GLY A 9 -61.20 3.28 21.15
C GLY A 9 -60.58 2.68 19.88
N SER A 10 -60.06 3.52 18.98
CA SER A 10 -58.62 3.87 18.88
C SER A 10 -57.76 2.68 18.42
N GLY A 11 -57.02 2.69 17.33
CA GLY A 11 -56.69 3.74 16.37
C GLY A 11 -55.89 3.13 15.23
N ASP A 12 -55.72 3.94 14.20
CA ASP A 12 -54.52 4.02 13.37
C ASP A 12 -54.10 2.77 12.59
N GLY A 13 -54.43 2.81 11.29
CA GLY A 13 -53.68 2.10 10.29
C GLY A 13 -52.28 2.69 10.16
N PHE A 14 -51.26 1.88 10.40
CA PHE A 14 -49.91 2.00 9.82
C PHE A 14 -49.41 0.55 9.71
N GLY A 15 -49.31 -0.02 8.51
CA GLY A 15 -48.33 0.42 7.54
C GLY A 15 -46.97 -0.17 7.92
N GLY A 16 -46.63 -1.29 7.27
CA GLY A 16 -45.33 -1.96 7.23
C GLY A 16 -44.30 -1.62 8.32
N ARG A 17 -44.14 -2.51 9.30
CA ARG A 17 -42.90 -2.61 10.10
C ARG A 17 -41.79 -3.31 9.32
N PHE A 18 -41.41 -2.71 8.20
CA PHE A 18 -40.08 -2.89 7.65
C PHE A 18 -39.52 -1.48 7.50
N GLY A 19 -39.18 -0.88 8.65
CA GLY A 19 -38.22 0.20 8.70
C GLY A 19 -36.88 -0.36 8.24
N VAL A 20 -36.70 -0.42 6.92
CA VAL A 20 -35.39 -0.55 6.28
C VAL A 20 -34.66 0.73 6.64
N VAL A 21 -33.93 0.69 7.75
CA VAL A 21 -33.01 1.75 8.12
C VAL A 21 -31.87 1.71 7.10
N ALA A 22 -31.90 2.74 6.26
CA ALA A 22 -30.78 3.40 5.61
C ALA A 22 -29.52 2.55 5.38
N ALA A 23 -29.33 2.18 4.12
CA ALA A 23 -28.06 2.03 3.41
C ALA A 23 -26.78 2.45 4.17
N GLU A 24 -26.25 1.57 5.02
CA GLU A 24 -24.82 1.59 5.37
C GLU A 24 -24.04 1.01 4.18
N ARG A 25 -23.45 1.90 3.39
CA ARG A 25 -22.44 1.53 2.40
C ARG A 25 -21.23 0.90 3.14
N ARG A 26 -21.22 -0.43 3.15
CA ARG A 26 -20.05 -1.33 3.01
C ARG A 26 -18.87 -1.03 3.95
N GLY A 27 -19.06 -1.31 5.23
CA GLY A 27 -17.97 -1.57 6.16
C GLY A 27 -17.34 -2.94 5.87
N ALA A 28 -16.01 -2.99 5.81
CA ALA A 28 -15.20 -4.19 5.69
C ALA A 28 -15.73 -5.35 6.58
N PRO A 29 -15.75 -6.62 6.11
CA PRO A 29 -16.18 -7.78 6.89
C PRO A 29 -15.55 -7.78 8.29
N ALA A 30 -16.24 -8.26 9.33
CA ALA A 30 -15.77 -8.17 10.72
C ALA A 30 -14.29 -8.60 10.93
N ARG A 31 -13.82 -9.61 10.19
CA ARG A 31 -12.42 -10.06 10.16
C ARG A 31 -11.42 -8.97 9.73
N GLN A 32 -11.78 -8.17 8.72
CA GLN A 32 -10.96 -7.05 8.23
C GLN A 32 -10.91 -5.91 9.25
N ARG A 33 -11.97 -5.67 10.03
CA ARG A 33 -11.95 -4.69 11.13
C ARG A 33 -10.98 -5.07 12.24
N THR A 34 -10.94 -6.35 12.65
CA THR A 34 -9.99 -6.81 13.66
C THR A 34 -8.53 -6.70 13.16
N LEU A 35 -8.27 -7.08 11.91
CA LEU A 35 -6.95 -6.96 11.31
C LEU A 35 -6.50 -5.49 11.21
N ARG A 36 -7.38 -4.59 10.75
CA ARG A 36 -7.13 -3.15 10.69
C ARG A 36 -6.76 -2.59 12.06
N ALA A 37 -7.54 -2.93 13.10
CA ALA A 37 -7.28 -2.49 14.46
C ALA A 37 -5.93 -2.98 15.01
N MET A 38 -5.51 -4.21 14.67
CA MET A 38 -4.17 -4.70 15.04
C MET A 38 -3.07 -3.90 14.32
N ILE A 39 -3.24 -3.61 13.03
CA ILE A 39 -2.29 -2.81 12.25
C ILE A 39 -2.23 -1.38 12.80
N ASP A 40 -3.37 -0.77 13.15
CA ASP A 40 -3.44 0.55 13.79
C ASP A 40 -2.62 0.58 15.08
N TRP A 41 -2.77 -0.43 15.94
CA TRP A 41 -1.98 -0.54 17.17
C TRP A 41 -0.48 -0.69 16.87
N SER A 42 -0.10 -1.56 15.91
CA SER A 42 1.29 -1.68 15.46
C SER A 42 1.85 -0.37 14.92
N TRP A 43 1.03 0.40 14.19
CA TRP A 43 1.35 1.70 13.62
C TRP A 43 1.58 2.78 14.69
N GLU A 44 0.76 2.81 15.74
CA GLU A 44 0.89 3.74 16.86
C GLU A 44 2.24 3.59 17.59
N LEU A 45 2.78 2.37 17.65
CA LEU A 45 4.07 2.07 18.25
C LEU A 45 5.28 2.46 17.37
N LEU A 46 5.05 2.83 16.12
CA LEU A 46 6.13 3.23 15.21
C LEU A 46 6.55 4.68 15.49
N THR A 47 7.86 4.89 15.45
CA THR A 47 8.46 6.23 15.42
C THR A 47 8.08 6.96 14.12
N PRO A 48 8.15 8.30 14.08
CA PRO A 48 7.85 9.07 12.88
C PRO A 48 8.63 8.60 11.64
N SER A 49 9.93 8.31 11.78
CA SER A 49 10.77 7.83 10.68
C SER A 49 10.39 6.41 10.22
N GLU A 50 10.04 5.51 11.14
CA GLU A 50 9.53 4.16 10.78
C GLU A 50 8.19 4.26 10.01
N ARG A 51 7.29 5.17 10.41
CA ARG A 51 6.03 5.43 9.70
C ARG A 51 6.25 5.99 8.30
N ILE A 52 7.24 6.85 8.12
CA ILE A 52 7.62 7.37 6.80
C ILE A 52 8.10 6.22 5.90
N VAL A 53 9.05 5.40 6.38
CA VAL A 53 9.58 4.27 5.60
C VAL A 53 8.48 3.26 5.27
N LEU A 54 7.65 2.87 6.23
CA LEU A 54 6.58 1.89 5.99
C LEU A 54 5.61 2.36 4.88
N ARG A 55 5.21 3.63 4.91
CA ARG A 55 4.35 4.22 3.89
C ARG A 55 5.01 4.23 2.53
N ARG A 56 6.27 4.66 2.46
CA ARG A 56 7.00 4.74 1.19
C ARG A 56 7.32 3.39 0.60
N LEU A 57 7.48 2.35 1.42
CA LEU A 57 7.62 0.98 0.95
C LEU A 57 6.36 0.46 0.26
N ALA A 58 5.20 1.04 0.57
CA ALA A 58 3.92 0.54 0.09
C ALA A 58 3.70 0.75 -1.42
N VAL A 59 4.50 1.59 -2.08
CA VAL A 59 4.43 1.76 -3.54
C VAL A 59 5.08 0.61 -4.32
N GLN A 60 5.88 -0.25 -3.67
CA GLN A 60 6.47 -1.42 -4.33
C GLN A 60 5.51 -2.61 -4.29
N ARG A 61 5.13 -3.13 -5.46
CA ARG A 61 4.09 -4.16 -5.61
C ARG A 61 4.56 -5.57 -5.28
N ASP A 62 5.84 -5.88 -5.44
CA ASP A 62 6.36 -7.25 -5.23
C ASP A 62 7.56 -7.30 -4.26
N GLY A 63 7.65 -6.26 -3.42
CA GLY A 63 8.82 -6.00 -2.60
C GLY A 63 9.96 -5.39 -3.40
N CYS A 64 11.08 -5.13 -2.73
CA CYS A 64 12.20 -4.41 -3.32
C CYS A 64 13.55 -4.89 -2.76
N ASP A 65 14.59 -4.70 -3.54
CA ASP A 65 15.96 -4.85 -3.07
C ASP A 65 16.37 -3.69 -2.12
N PRO A 66 17.48 -3.80 -1.37
CA PRO A 66 17.91 -2.76 -0.43
C PRO A 66 18.17 -1.41 -1.11
N ALA A 67 18.68 -1.41 -2.35
CA ALA A 67 18.98 -0.18 -3.08
C ALA A 67 17.71 0.56 -3.51
N ALA A 68 16.68 -0.18 -3.92
CA ALA A 68 15.35 0.33 -4.21
C ALA A 68 14.68 0.90 -2.96
N ALA A 69 14.78 0.19 -1.83
CA ALA A 69 14.26 0.67 -0.55
C ALA A 69 14.90 2.03 -0.17
N GLU A 70 16.22 2.15 -0.25
CA GLU A 70 16.95 3.40 0.01
C GLU A 70 16.54 4.53 -0.94
N ALA A 71 16.51 4.25 -2.25
CA ALA A 71 16.21 5.25 -3.27
C ALA A 71 14.79 5.81 -3.16
N VAL A 72 13.82 5.00 -2.75
CA VAL A 72 12.40 5.40 -2.66
C VAL A 72 12.05 5.97 -1.29
N CYS A 73 12.62 5.41 -0.22
CA CYS A 73 12.24 5.79 1.15
C CYS A 73 13.04 6.97 1.70
N ALA A 74 14.21 7.30 1.15
CA ALA A 74 14.99 8.45 1.60
C ALA A 74 14.34 9.80 1.23
N GLY A 75 14.57 10.81 2.06
CA GLY A 75 14.04 12.17 1.91
C GLY A 75 13.12 12.58 3.07
N ASP A 76 12.81 13.86 3.18
CA ASP A 76 11.80 14.46 4.08
C ASP A 76 11.73 13.83 5.49
N GLY A 77 12.87 13.76 6.17
CA GLY A 77 12.97 13.24 7.55
C GLY A 77 13.53 11.82 7.70
N VAL A 78 13.97 11.19 6.59
CA VAL A 78 14.72 9.93 6.61
C VAL A 78 16.00 10.07 5.79
N ARG A 79 17.17 9.85 6.41
CA ARG A 79 18.45 9.86 5.67
C ARG A 79 18.65 8.53 4.94
N PRO A 80 19.36 8.50 3.79
CA PRO A 80 19.64 7.26 3.05
C PRO A 80 20.21 6.14 3.93
N GLY A 81 21.25 6.44 4.72
CA GLY A 81 21.89 5.46 5.62
C GLY A 81 21.04 5.01 6.82
N GLU A 82 19.89 5.63 7.06
CA GLU A 82 18.96 5.23 8.13
C GLU A 82 17.91 4.24 7.61
N VAL A 83 17.65 4.19 6.29
CA VAL A 83 16.55 3.43 5.70
C VAL A 83 16.64 1.95 6.05
N LEU A 84 17.76 1.27 5.78
CA LEU A 84 17.89 -0.16 6.04
C LEU A 84 17.79 -0.51 7.53
N GLY A 85 18.29 0.36 8.41
CA GLY A 85 18.12 0.22 9.85
C GLY A 85 16.65 0.31 10.27
N LEU A 86 15.88 1.20 9.66
CA LEU A 86 14.44 1.34 9.89
C LEU A 86 13.67 0.14 9.30
N VAL A 87 14.03 -0.32 8.11
CA VAL A 87 13.45 -1.53 7.50
C VAL A 87 13.69 -2.76 8.39
N SER A 88 14.90 -2.92 8.94
CA SER A 88 15.19 -4.02 9.87
C SER A 88 14.26 -4.00 11.08
N ARG A 89 14.01 -2.82 11.67
CA ARG A 89 13.08 -2.69 12.80
C ARG A 89 11.63 -3.02 12.41
N LEU A 90 11.23 -2.71 11.17
CA LEU A 90 9.91 -3.08 10.65
C LEU A 90 9.81 -4.60 10.42
N VAL A 91 10.91 -5.26 10.06
CA VAL A 91 11.00 -6.73 9.99
C VAL A 91 10.87 -7.35 11.38
N ASP A 92 11.57 -6.81 12.39
CA ASP A 92 11.47 -7.28 13.78
C ASP A 92 10.04 -7.18 14.34
N ARG A 93 9.26 -6.23 13.82
CA ARG A 93 7.84 -6.01 14.17
C ARG A 93 6.85 -6.79 13.28
N SER A 94 7.34 -7.66 12.39
CA SER A 94 6.54 -8.44 11.44
C SER A 94 5.66 -7.61 10.48
N LEU A 95 6.01 -6.33 10.25
CA LEU A 95 5.31 -5.47 9.28
C LEU A 95 5.88 -5.61 7.87
N VAL A 96 7.17 -5.91 7.79
CA VAL A 96 7.90 -6.21 6.56
C VAL A 96 8.44 -7.62 6.65
N VAL A 97 8.38 -8.36 5.55
CA VAL A 97 8.98 -9.69 5.40
C VAL A 97 10.25 -9.55 4.59
N MET A 98 11.33 -10.15 5.07
CA MET A 98 12.57 -10.31 4.30
C MET A 98 12.60 -11.72 3.71
N ALA A 99 12.82 -11.81 2.40
CA ALA A 99 12.94 -13.07 1.68
C ALA A 99 14.22 -13.09 0.82
N GLU A 100 14.73 -14.26 0.51
CA GLU A 100 15.85 -14.41 -0.43
C GLU A 100 15.34 -14.23 -1.87
N GLY A 101 16.02 -13.38 -2.64
CA GLY A 101 15.80 -13.18 -4.06
C GLY A 101 17.03 -13.57 -4.89
N PRO A 102 16.94 -13.47 -6.23
CA PRO A 102 18.01 -13.89 -7.14
C PRO A 102 19.32 -13.10 -6.95
N ASP A 103 19.22 -11.84 -6.52
CA ASP A 103 20.35 -10.92 -6.36
C ASP A 103 20.58 -10.49 -4.90
N GLY A 104 19.96 -11.17 -3.93
CA GLY A 104 20.07 -10.85 -2.50
C GLY A 104 18.71 -10.69 -1.79
N PRO A 105 18.69 -10.11 -0.57
CA PRO A 105 17.48 -10.00 0.23
C PRO A 105 16.45 -9.07 -0.41
N ARG A 106 15.18 -9.42 -0.31
CA ARG A 106 14.04 -8.62 -0.79
C ARG A 106 13.10 -8.32 0.37
N TYR A 107 12.70 -7.05 0.49
CA TYR A 107 11.77 -6.58 1.50
C TYR A 107 10.37 -6.44 0.90
N ARG A 108 9.40 -7.15 1.47
CA ARG A 108 8.01 -7.14 1.02
C ARG A 108 7.07 -6.81 2.16
N LEU A 109 6.08 -5.97 1.89
CA LEU A 109 4.98 -5.74 2.82
C LEU A 109 3.94 -6.85 2.71
N LEU A 110 3.36 -7.26 3.83
CA LEU A 110 2.15 -8.08 3.83
C LEU A 110 1.03 -7.30 3.14
N GLU A 111 0.20 -7.97 2.33
CA GLU A 111 -0.83 -7.33 1.49
C GLU A 111 -1.70 -6.33 2.28
N SER A 112 -2.15 -6.73 3.47
CA SER A 112 -2.99 -5.86 4.32
C SER A 112 -2.23 -4.68 4.91
N VAL A 113 -0.92 -4.83 5.18
CA VAL A 113 -0.05 -3.74 5.66
C VAL A 113 0.26 -2.80 4.50
N ALA A 114 0.48 -3.31 3.29
CA ALA A 114 0.69 -2.49 2.09
C ALA A 114 -0.54 -1.61 1.79
N ALA A 115 -1.75 -2.19 1.81
CA ALA A 115 -2.98 -1.43 1.64
C ALA A 115 -3.13 -0.33 2.69
N TYR A 116 -2.92 -0.67 3.96
CA TYR A 116 -2.94 0.29 5.07
C TYR A 116 -1.92 1.44 4.88
N ALA A 117 -0.68 1.09 4.52
CA ALA A 117 0.41 2.02 4.39
C ALA A 117 0.24 2.95 3.17
N LEU A 118 -0.38 2.47 2.07
CA LEU A 118 -0.76 3.31 0.93
C LEU A 118 -1.82 4.34 1.31
N GLU A 119 -2.85 3.96 2.07
CA GLU A 119 -3.85 4.92 2.58
C GLU A 119 -3.18 6.01 3.43
N ARG A 120 -2.30 5.61 4.35
CA ARG A 120 -1.54 6.56 5.19
C ARG A 120 -0.54 7.42 4.41
N LEU A 121 -0.07 6.96 3.25
CA LEU A 121 0.82 7.71 2.36
C LEU A 121 0.05 8.81 1.62
N ASP A 122 -1.15 8.48 1.15
CA ASP A 122 -2.06 9.43 0.49
C ASP A 122 -2.55 10.51 1.46
N GLU A 123 -2.94 10.12 2.69
CA GLU A 123 -3.35 11.05 3.76
C GLU A 123 -2.26 12.04 4.19
N ALA A 124 -1.00 11.73 3.92
CA ALA A 124 0.12 12.61 4.22
C ALA A 124 0.66 13.35 2.99
N GLU A 125 -0.05 13.26 1.86
CA GLU A 125 0.26 13.98 0.62
C GLU A 125 1.69 13.70 0.06
N ASP A 126 2.30 12.57 0.45
CA ASP A 126 3.66 12.15 0.03
C ASP A 126 3.60 11.07 -1.08
N LEU A 127 2.40 10.69 -1.53
CA LEU A 127 2.21 9.69 -2.57
C LEU A 127 2.86 10.10 -3.90
N ALA A 128 2.64 11.34 -4.36
CA ALA A 128 3.16 11.82 -5.63
C ALA A 128 4.70 11.89 -5.64
N ALA A 129 5.30 12.43 -4.57
CA ALA A 129 6.75 12.51 -4.43
C ALA A 129 7.38 11.11 -4.35
N THR A 130 6.75 10.19 -3.64
CA THR A 130 7.21 8.79 -3.53
C THR A 130 7.11 8.06 -4.86
N ARG A 131 6.02 8.22 -5.61
CA ARG A 131 5.87 7.67 -6.98
C ARG A 131 6.92 8.23 -7.95
N ALA A 132 7.24 9.52 -7.85
CA ALA A 132 8.30 10.11 -8.66
C ALA A 132 9.68 9.51 -8.32
N ARG A 133 9.99 9.30 -7.02
CA ARG A 133 11.22 8.61 -6.60
C ARG A 133 11.27 7.17 -7.14
N HIS A 134 10.15 6.45 -7.04
CA HIS A 134 9.97 5.09 -7.54
C HIS A 134 10.21 5.02 -9.06
N LEU A 135 9.57 5.88 -9.84
CA LEU A 135 9.76 5.95 -11.29
C LEU A 135 11.22 6.19 -11.67
N ARG A 136 11.87 7.20 -11.07
CA ARG A 136 13.28 7.50 -11.35
C ARG A 136 14.22 6.33 -11.06
N HIS A 137 13.97 5.60 -9.97
CA HIS A 137 14.79 4.44 -9.61
C HIS A 137 14.66 3.33 -10.65
N TYR A 138 13.43 2.98 -11.02
CA TYR A 138 13.17 1.91 -11.97
C TYR A 138 13.53 2.27 -13.41
N LEU A 139 13.47 3.55 -13.77
CA LEU A 139 14.06 4.07 -15.01
C LEU A 139 15.57 3.85 -15.06
N ALA A 140 16.29 4.30 -14.02
CA ALA A 140 17.74 4.13 -13.96
C ALA A 140 18.15 2.66 -13.98
N LEU A 141 17.36 1.78 -13.36
CA LEU A 141 17.56 0.33 -13.42
C LEU A 141 17.44 -0.20 -14.85
N ALA A 142 16.40 0.20 -15.58
CA ALA A 142 16.19 -0.22 -16.97
C ALA A 142 17.31 0.29 -17.91
N GLU A 143 17.70 1.55 -17.77
CA GLU A 143 18.82 2.16 -18.52
C GLU A 143 20.15 1.45 -18.25
N THR A 144 20.39 1.05 -16.99
CA THR A 144 21.60 0.28 -16.63
C THR A 144 21.58 -1.14 -17.19
N ALA A 145 20.39 -1.74 -17.28
CA ALA A 145 20.23 -3.10 -17.80
C ALA A 145 20.45 -3.18 -19.32
N GLU A 146 20.04 -2.16 -20.08
CA GLU A 146 20.09 -2.16 -21.54
C GLU A 146 21.44 -2.64 -22.15
N PRO A 147 22.61 -2.07 -21.80
CA PRO A 147 23.88 -2.52 -22.36
C PRO A 147 24.25 -3.93 -21.88
N ARG A 148 23.85 -4.30 -20.65
CA ARG A 148 24.18 -5.59 -20.02
C ARG A 148 23.38 -6.77 -20.57
N LEU A 149 22.25 -6.49 -21.21
CA LEU A 149 21.49 -7.50 -21.95
C LEU A 149 22.18 -7.93 -23.24
N ARG A 150 23.19 -7.17 -23.70
CA ARG A 150 23.96 -7.43 -24.92
C ARG A 150 25.37 -7.97 -24.64
N ASP A 151 25.73 -8.16 -23.36
CA ASP A 151 27.03 -8.67 -22.92
C ASP A 151 26.91 -9.97 -22.10
N GLY A 152 28.03 -10.45 -21.53
CA GLY A 152 28.08 -11.68 -20.74
C GLY A 152 27.24 -11.68 -19.46
N GLY A 153 26.69 -10.53 -19.04
CA GLY A 153 25.81 -10.37 -17.89
C GLY A 153 24.33 -10.65 -18.18
N GLN A 154 23.95 -10.96 -19.42
CA GLN A 154 22.55 -11.07 -19.86
C GLN A 154 21.66 -11.90 -18.92
N ARG A 155 22.09 -13.11 -18.52
CA ARG A 155 21.25 -13.99 -17.68
C ARG A 155 20.96 -13.41 -16.30
N ALA A 156 21.96 -12.80 -15.66
CA ALA A 156 21.80 -12.19 -14.34
C ALA A 156 20.87 -10.97 -14.43
N TRP A 157 21.05 -10.13 -15.47
CA TRP A 157 20.20 -8.97 -15.67
C TRP A 157 18.76 -9.31 -16.07
N LEU A 158 18.54 -10.38 -16.83
CA LEU A 158 17.19 -10.89 -17.09
C LEU A 158 16.51 -11.37 -15.81
N ALA A 159 17.20 -12.18 -14.98
CA ALA A 159 16.66 -12.63 -13.70
C ALA A 159 16.31 -11.45 -12.77
N ARG A 160 17.14 -10.40 -12.77
CA ARG A 160 16.88 -9.16 -12.03
C ARG A 160 15.65 -8.42 -12.55
N LEU A 161 15.54 -8.23 -13.86
CA LEU A 161 14.41 -7.55 -14.48
C LEU A 161 13.10 -8.32 -14.28
N ASP A 162 13.15 -9.66 -14.32
CA ASP A 162 12.00 -10.51 -14.03
C ASP A 162 11.53 -10.32 -12.56
N ALA A 163 12.47 -10.26 -11.62
CA ALA A 163 12.16 -10.00 -10.21
C ALA A 163 11.59 -8.58 -9.96
N GLU A 164 11.94 -7.60 -10.80
CA GLU A 164 11.45 -6.22 -10.71
C GLU A 164 10.27 -5.92 -11.65
N ALA A 165 9.80 -6.89 -12.42
CA ALA A 165 8.82 -6.66 -13.48
C ALA A 165 7.49 -6.07 -12.96
N ALA A 166 7.07 -6.44 -11.75
CA ALA A 166 5.88 -5.86 -11.11
C ALA A 166 6.09 -4.38 -10.73
N ASN A 167 7.27 -4.02 -10.25
CA ASN A 167 7.59 -2.65 -9.87
C ASN A 167 7.82 -1.75 -11.08
N LEU A 168 8.46 -2.28 -12.14
CA LEU A 168 8.60 -1.60 -13.43
C LEU A 168 7.23 -1.27 -14.03
N ARG A 169 6.30 -2.24 -14.06
CA ARG A 169 4.92 -1.99 -14.54
C ARG A 169 4.21 -0.95 -13.68
N ALA A 170 4.30 -1.06 -12.35
CA ALA A 170 3.69 -0.08 -11.45
C ALA A 170 4.24 1.33 -11.66
N ALA A 171 5.57 1.46 -11.83
CA ALA A 171 6.20 2.73 -12.12
C ALA A 171 5.68 3.37 -13.41
N LEU A 172 5.46 2.57 -14.46
CA LEU A 172 4.93 3.02 -15.74
C LEU A 172 3.44 3.40 -15.67
N GLU A 173 2.62 2.58 -15.02
CA GLU A 173 1.18 2.83 -14.84
C GLU A 173 0.91 4.11 -14.05
N GLU A 174 1.81 4.43 -13.10
CA GLU A 174 1.70 5.57 -12.21
C GLU A 174 2.53 6.78 -12.68
N ALA A 175 3.22 6.65 -13.82
CA ALA A 175 3.99 7.74 -14.41
C ALA A 175 3.04 8.85 -14.90
N PRO A 176 3.37 10.13 -14.65
CA PRO A 176 2.64 11.21 -15.27
C PRO A 176 2.81 11.12 -16.81
N PRO A 177 1.82 11.58 -17.60
CA PRO A 177 1.81 11.43 -19.07
C PRO A 177 3.07 11.98 -19.76
N ALA A 178 3.73 12.98 -19.16
CA ALA A 178 4.96 13.57 -19.68
C ALA A 178 6.18 12.64 -19.60
N ASP A 179 6.21 11.71 -18.65
CA ASP A 179 7.31 10.76 -18.46
C ASP A 179 7.05 9.42 -19.18
N ALA A 180 5.78 9.04 -19.38
CA ALA A 180 5.40 7.85 -20.16
C ALA A 180 5.90 7.91 -21.63
N ALA A 181 6.03 9.10 -22.21
CA ALA A 181 6.53 9.30 -23.56
C ALA A 181 8.04 9.03 -23.73
N ARG A 182 8.82 8.97 -22.64
CA ARG A 182 10.24 8.55 -22.69
C ARG A 182 10.40 7.03 -22.68
N LEU A 183 9.31 6.30 -22.42
CA LEU A 183 9.31 4.88 -22.11
C LEU A 183 8.64 4.00 -23.18
N ALA A 184 7.95 4.61 -24.14
CA ALA A 184 7.35 3.95 -25.31
C ALA A 184 8.22 4.15 -26.56
#